data_AF-U9SFJ1-F1
#
_entry.id   AF-U9SFJ1-F1
#
_cell.length_a   1.000
_cell.length_b   1.000
_cell.length_c   1.000
_cell.angle_alpha   90.00
_cell.angle_beta   90.00
_cell.angle_gamma   90.00
#
_symmetry.space_group_name_H-M   'P 1'
#
loop_
_entity.id
_entity.type
_entity.pdbx_description
1 polymer ?
#
loop_
_entity_poly.entity_id
_entity_poly.type
_entity_poly.pdbx_seq_one_letter_code
_entity_poly.pdbx_strand_id
1 'polypeptide(L)'
;MAMNNSSLLPINHQITYGDIDWIYTKQWINSNPFDMPTSSKLSKIQSNRLKKSTFTYPTGNILQRNYPNLYPLGRIHCTECSIDEDTNAHIGLCPSHRQSITPPRRLRRGSSTGYYRSLMYPTRTTLDFIITPPHPSGFSCIF
;
A
#
# COMPACT_ATOMS: atom_id res chain seq x y z
N MET A 1 2.18 -29.32 -29.43
CA MET A 1 1.27 -30.31 -28.82
C MET A 1 1.56 -30.37 -27.33
N ALA A 2 0.66 -29.86 -26.50
CA ALA A 2 0.68 -30.11 -25.06
C ALA A 2 -0.78 -30.04 -24.59
N MET A 3 -1.11 -30.78 -23.52
CA MET A 3 -2.31 -30.66 -22.67
C MET A 3 -3.22 -31.90 -22.60
N ASN A 4 -2.70 -33.04 -22.14
CA ASN A 4 -3.51 -34.02 -21.39
C ASN A 4 -2.94 -34.25 -19.99
N ASN A 5 -2.42 -33.20 -19.34
CA ASN A 5 -1.97 -33.34 -17.96
C ASN A 5 -3.18 -33.29 -17.03
N SER A 6 -3.52 -34.43 -16.43
CA SER A 6 -4.62 -34.57 -15.48
C SER A 6 -4.47 -33.66 -14.24
N SER A 7 -3.23 -33.25 -13.91
CA SER A 7 -2.99 -32.29 -12.81
C SER A 7 -3.52 -30.89 -13.09
N LEU A 8 -3.80 -30.54 -14.36
CA LEU A 8 -4.35 -29.25 -14.76
C LEU A 8 -5.89 -29.22 -14.76
N LEU A 9 -6.56 -30.36 -14.56
CA LEU A 9 -8.03 -30.43 -14.53
C LEU A 9 -8.66 -29.48 -13.51
N PRO A 10 -8.15 -29.34 -12.26
CA PRO A 10 -8.73 -28.40 -11.30
C PRO A 10 -8.64 -26.95 -11.77
N ILE A 11 -7.54 -26.58 -12.43
CA ILE A 11 -7.33 -25.22 -12.95
C ILE A 11 -8.29 -24.95 -14.12
N ASN A 12 -8.40 -25.90 -15.06
CA ASN A 12 -9.30 -25.77 -16.20
C ASN A 12 -10.78 -25.67 -15.77
N HIS A 13 -11.17 -26.44 -14.75
CA HIS A 13 -12.50 -26.33 -14.16
C HIS A 13 -12.76 -24.94 -13.59
N GLN A 14 -11.81 -24.38 -12.83
CA GLN A 14 -11.95 -23.03 -12.26
C GLN A 14 -11.97 -21.92 -13.32
N ILE A 15 -11.20 -22.08 -14.41
CA ILE A 15 -11.20 -21.13 -15.54
C ILE A 15 -12.55 -21.10 -16.26
N THR A 16 -13.19 -22.26 -16.37
CA THR A 16 -14.40 -22.45 -17.18
C THR A 16 -15.68 -22.21 -16.38
N TYR A 17 -15.70 -22.68 -15.13
CA TYR A 17 -16.89 -22.72 -14.28
C TYR A 17 -16.75 -21.90 -12.99
N GLY A 18 -15.56 -21.39 -12.68
CA GLY A 18 -15.37 -20.51 -11.54
C GLY A 18 -15.89 -19.10 -11.81
N ASP A 19 -16.09 -18.34 -10.74
CA ASP A 19 -16.57 -16.95 -10.79
C ASP A 19 -15.46 -15.96 -11.20
N ILE A 20 -14.74 -16.27 -12.27
CA ILE A 20 -13.73 -15.38 -12.83
C ILE A 20 -14.40 -14.44 -13.83
N ASP A 21 -14.53 -13.17 -13.45
CA ASP A 21 -14.89 -12.13 -14.41
C ASP A 21 -13.72 -11.86 -15.36
N TRP A 22 -13.76 -12.51 -16.53
CA TRP A 22 -12.74 -12.36 -17.57
C TRP A 22 -12.69 -10.95 -18.16
N ILE A 23 -13.81 -10.22 -18.18
CA ILE A 23 -13.86 -8.84 -18.68
C ILE A 23 -13.08 -7.95 -17.73
N TYR A 24 -13.35 -8.05 -16.43
CA TYR A 24 -12.64 -7.28 -15.41
C TYR A 24 -11.16 -7.69 -15.33
N THR A 25 -10.87 -8.98 -15.40
CA THR A 25 -9.49 -9.50 -15.41
C THR A 25 -8.69 -8.90 -16.57
N LYS A 26 -9.26 -8.89 -17.78
CA LYS A 26 -8.63 -8.26 -18.95
C LYS A 26 -8.44 -6.76 -18.76
N GLN A 27 -9.43 -6.05 -18.22
CA GLN A 27 -9.30 -4.61 -17.93
C GLN A 27 -8.21 -4.34 -16.89
N TRP A 28 -8.12 -5.16 -15.85
CA TRP A 28 -7.10 -5.04 -14.81
C TRP A 28 -5.69 -5.25 -15.37
N ILE A 29 -5.49 -6.33 -16.14
CA ILE A 29 -4.21 -6.65 -16.81
C ILE A 29 -3.77 -5.48 -17.71
N ASN A 30 -4.70 -4.92 -18.49
CA ASN A 30 -4.43 -3.84 -19.44
C ASN A 30 -4.40 -2.44 -18.81
N SER A 31 -4.76 -2.30 -17.53
CA SER A 31 -4.72 -1.02 -16.82
C SER A 31 -3.33 -0.69 -16.27
N ASN A 32 -2.38 -1.62 -16.35
CA ASN A 32 -1.02 -1.40 -15.91
C ASN A 32 -0.29 -0.47 -16.92
N PRO A 33 0.18 0.72 -16.49
CA PRO A 33 0.89 1.65 -17.39
C PRO A 33 2.33 1.21 -17.71
N PHE A 34 2.77 0.04 -17.23
CA PHE A 34 4.08 -0.53 -17.50
C PHE A 34 3.96 -1.78 -18.36
N ASP A 35 5.06 -2.11 -19.05
CA ASP A 35 5.13 -3.13 -20.11
C ASP A 35 4.75 -4.56 -19.67
N MET A 36 4.69 -4.84 -18.36
CA MET A 36 4.36 -6.15 -17.82
C MET A 36 3.17 -6.09 -16.88
N PRO A 37 2.25 -7.07 -16.92
CA PRO A 37 1.06 -7.10 -16.07
C PRO A 37 1.38 -7.12 -14.57
N THR A 38 2.52 -7.73 -14.20
CA THR A 38 3.04 -7.79 -12.82
C THR A 38 4.40 -7.08 -12.73
N SER A 39 4.40 -5.76 -12.95
CA SER A 39 5.63 -4.97 -12.84
C SER A 39 6.05 -4.73 -11.39
N SER A 40 7.31 -5.03 -11.04
CA SER A 40 7.92 -4.64 -9.76
C SER A 40 7.79 -3.14 -9.49
N LYS A 41 7.86 -2.32 -10.55
CA LYS A 41 7.68 -0.87 -10.48
C LYS A 41 6.27 -0.48 -10.03
N LEU A 42 5.25 -1.14 -10.58
CA LEU A 42 3.86 -0.91 -10.16
C LEU A 42 3.66 -1.27 -8.69
N SER A 43 4.19 -2.42 -8.27
CA SER A 43 4.11 -2.87 -6.87
C SER A 43 4.75 -1.87 -5.91
N LYS A 44 5.94 -1.34 -6.25
CA LYS A 44 6.61 -0.28 -5.46
C LYS A 44 5.76 0.98 -5.37
N ILE A 45 5.14 1.42 -6.47
CA ILE A 45 4.25 2.59 -6.49
C ILE A 45 3.04 2.33 -5.60
N GLN A 46 2.34 1.21 -5.76
CA GLN A 46 1.16 0.86 -4.95
C GLN A 46 1.51 0.75 -3.47
N SER A 47 2.63 0.14 -3.12
CA SER A 47 3.13 0.07 -1.74
C SER A 47 3.41 1.46 -1.16
N ASN A 48 4.06 2.33 -1.93
CA ASN A 48 4.31 3.72 -1.51
C ASN A 48 2.99 4.45 -1.23
N ARG A 49 2.01 4.33 -2.13
CA ARG A 49 0.67 4.90 -1.96
C ARG A 49 0.00 4.41 -0.69
N LEU A 50 0.01 3.10 -0.47
CA LEU A 50 -0.60 2.49 0.70
C LEU A 50 0.03 3.05 1.98
N LYS A 51 1.36 3.02 2.09
CA LYS A 51 2.09 3.52 3.27
C LYS A 51 1.77 4.98 3.57
N LYS A 52 1.68 5.84 2.55
CA LYS A 52 1.30 7.25 2.70
C LYS A 52 -0.17 7.41 3.16
N SER A 53 -1.08 6.59 2.65
CA SER A 53 -2.50 6.61 3.06
C SER A 53 -2.75 6.05 4.46
N THR A 54 -1.92 5.10 4.91
CA THR A 54 -2.05 4.46 6.21
C THR A 54 -1.16 5.10 7.28
N PHE A 55 -0.49 6.21 6.97
CA PHE A 55 0.39 6.92 7.91
C PHE A 55 1.52 6.03 8.47
N THR A 56 1.99 5.08 7.67
CA THR A 56 3.12 4.18 7.99
C THR A 56 4.33 4.47 7.10
N TYR A 57 4.37 5.67 6.50
CA TYR A 57 5.47 6.08 5.64
C TYR A 57 6.71 6.37 6.50
N PRO A 58 7.92 5.98 6.06
CA PRO A 58 9.15 6.29 6.76
C PRO A 58 9.50 7.77 6.55
N THR A 59 8.86 8.64 7.34
CA THR A 59 9.02 10.09 7.29
C THR A 59 10.32 10.54 7.95
N GLY A 60 10.79 11.74 7.61
CA GLY A 60 12.04 12.33 8.11
C GLY A 60 12.17 12.25 9.64
N ASN A 61 11.10 12.55 10.38
CA ASN A 61 11.12 12.45 11.83
C ASN A 61 11.30 10.99 12.35
N ILE A 62 10.76 9.99 11.66
CA ILE A 62 10.95 8.57 11.98
C ILE A 62 12.37 8.13 11.62
N LEU A 63 12.86 8.56 10.46
CA LEU A 63 14.19 8.23 9.96
C LEU A 63 15.28 8.80 10.87
N GLN A 64 15.16 10.06 11.30
CA GLN A 64 16.06 10.65 12.28
C GLN A 64 16.05 9.91 13.62
N ARG A 65 14.86 9.55 14.11
CA ARG A 65 14.72 8.81 15.37
C ARG A 65 15.41 7.44 15.31
N ASN A 66 15.25 6.72 14.20
CA ASN A 66 15.75 5.36 14.05
C ASN A 66 17.22 5.31 13.58
N TYR A 67 17.67 6.34 12.85
CA TYR A 67 19.00 6.40 12.22
C TYR A 67 19.65 7.78 12.42
N PRO A 68 19.94 8.20 13.67
CA PRO A 68 20.40 9.56 13.98
C PRO A 68 21.75 9.92 13.34
N ASN A 69 22.58 8.92 13.03
CA ASN A 69 23.89 9.14 12.40
C ASN A 69 23.81 9.27 10.87
N LEU A 70 22.69 8.89 10.24
CA LEU A 70 22.50 8.92 8.79
C LEU A 70 21.71 10.15 8.31
N TYR A 71 20.98 10.79 9.21
CA TYR A 71 20.09 11.91 8.90
C TYR A 71 20.55 13.16 9.65
N PRO A 72 20.40 14.36 9.04
CA PRO A 72 20.83 15.61 9.66
C PRO A 72 20.10 15.85 10.97
N LEU A 73 20.79 16.43 11.95
CA LEU A 73 20.17 16.95 13.16
C LEU A 73 19.40 18.23 12.80
N GLY A 74 18.09 18.26 13.09
CA GLY A 74 17.23 19.40 12.77
C GLY A 74 15.87 18.97 12.23
N ARG A 75 15.07 19.91 11.72
CA ARG A 75 13.78 19.61 11.09
C ARG A 75 14.01 19.18 9.64
N ILE A 76 13.46 18.03 9.25
CA ILE A 76 13.39 17.62 7.85
C ILE A 76 12.05 18.08 7.29
N HIS A 77 12.09 18.85 6.21
CA HIS A 77 10.88 19.30 5.52
C HIS A 77 10.38 18.24 4.55
N CYS A 78 9.08 18.23 4.31
CA CYS A 78 8.44 17.37 3.31
C CYS A 78 9.12 17.55 1.94
N THR A 79 9.43 16.44 1.28
CA THR A 79 10.17 16.45 0.01
C THR A 79 9.35 17.01 -1.17
N GLU A 80 8.02 17.08 -1.05
CA GLU A 80 7.15 17.54 -2.15
C GLU A 80 6.63 18.96 -1.95
N CYS A 81 6.29 19.36 -0.71
CA CYS A 81 5.81 20.72 -0.47
C CYS A 81 6.91 21.66 0.04
N SER A 82 7.95 21.12 0.69
CA SER A 82 9.05 21.88 1.31
C SER A 82 8.62 22.98 2.30
N ILE A 83 7.35 22.98 2.72
CA ILE A 83 6.76 23.97 3.64
C ILE A 83 6.71 23.35 5.05
N ASP A 84 5.99 22.26 5.19
CA ASP A 84 5.76 21.60 6.48
C ASP A 84 6.84 20.55 6.77
N GLU A 85 6.94 20.14 8.04
CA GLU A 85 7.81 19.04 8.47
C GLU A 85 7.37 17.70 7.88
N ASP A 86 8.35 16.88 7.52
CA ASP A 86 8.12 15.54 7.00
C ASP A 86 7.73 14.59 8.14
N THR A 87 6.41 14.47 8.33
CA THR A 87 5.79 13.65 9.36
C THR A 87 4.60 12.88 8.78
N ASN A 88 4.23 11.77 9.43
CA ASN A 88 3.06 11.01 9.00
C ASN A 88 1.77 11.84 9.12
N ALA A 89 1.67 12.72 10.14
CA ALA A 89 0.53 13.64 10.27
C ALA A 89 0.37 14.57 9.05
N HIS A 90 1.48 14.98 8.42
CA HIS A 90 1.47 15.83 7.23
C HIS A 90 1.26 15.03 5.94
N ILE A 91 2.00 13.93 5.71
CA ILE A 91 2.07 13.25 4.40
C ILE A 91 0.69 12.88 3.84
N GLY A 92 -0.21 12.33 4.64
CA GLY A 92 -1.53 11.91 4.17
C GLY A 92 -2.47 13.07 3.83
N LEU A 93 -2.17 14.29 4.30
CA LEU A 93 -2.98 15.50 4.12
C LEU A 93 -2.33 16.51 3.16
N CYS A 94 -1.04 16.35 2.87
CA CYS A 94 -0.27 17.24 2.03
C CYS A 94 -0.86 17.36 0.62
N PRO A 95 -1.24 18.59 0.17
CA PRO A 95 -1.78 18.81 -1.16
C PRO A 95 -0.83 18.35 -2.28
N SER A 96 0.48 18.54 -2.10
CA SER A 96 1.50 18.09 -3.05
C SER A 96 1.57 16.57 -3.18
N HIS A 97 1.24 15.82 -2.12
CA HIS A 97 1.17 14.36 -2.17
C HIS A 97 -0.14 13.81 -2.73
N ARG A 98 -1.21 14.61 -2.83
CA ARG A 98 -2.58 14.14 -3.11
C ARG A 98 -2.70 13.33 -4.40
N GLN A 99 -2.02 13.74 -5.47
CA GLN A 99 -2.02 13.04 -6.76
C GLN A 99 -1.24 11.71 -6.69
N SER A 100 -0.22 11.65 -5.84
CA SER A 100 0.57 10.43 -5.64
C SER A 100 -0.21 9.41 -4.81
N ILE A 101 -0.97 9.84 -3.80
CA ILE A 101 -1.72 8.97 -2.87
C ILE A 101 -3.03 8.49 -3.49
N THR A 102 -3.78 9.37 -4.16
CA THR A 102 -5.08 9.04 -4.73
C THR A 102 -4.89 8.26 -6.03
N PRO A 103 -5.33 6.99 -6.13
CA PRO A 103 -5.29 6.30 -7.41
C PRO A 103 -6.23 7.01 -8.41
N PRO A 104 -5.91 7.02 -9.71
CA PRO A 104 -6.85 7.47 -10.72
C PRO A 104 -8.16 6.69 -10.56
N ARG A 105 -9.31 7.39 -10.56
CA ARG A 105 -10.66 6.83 -10.41
C ARG A 105 -10.99 5.83 -11.55
N ARG A 106 -10.49 4.59 -11.51
CA ARG A 106 -10.92 3.45 -12.34
C ARG A 106 -10.53 2.19 -11.54
N LEU A 107 -11.41 1.34 -11.03
CA LEU A 107 -12.76 0.94 -11.43
C LEU A 107 -13.72 1.06 -10.22
N ARG A 108 -14.85 1.76 -10.40
CA ARG A 108 -15.96 1.68 -9.45
C ARG A 108 -16.65 0.34 -9.67
N ARG A 109 -16.51 -0.59 -8.73
CA ARG A 109 -17.39 -1.75 -8.64
C ARG A 109 -18.81 -1.21 -8.38
N GLY A 110 -19.76 -1.56 -9.24
CA GLY A 110 -21.16 -1.45 -8.90
C GLY A 110 -21.44 -2.24 -7.62
N SER A 111 -22.12 -1.61 -6.67
CA SER A 111 -22.90 -2.28 -5.63
C SER A 111 -22.13 -3.11 -4.58
N SER A 112 -21.27 -2.49 -3.77
CA SER A 112 -21.04 -2.88 -2.36
C SER A 112 -20.28 -1.76 -1.63
N THR A 113 -20.96 -0.64 -1.42
CA THR A 113 -20.45 0.63 -0.85
C THR A 113 -20.12 0.60 0.65
N GLY A 114 -19.92 -0.56 1.27
CA GLY A 114 -19.73 -0.67 2.72
C GLY A 114 -18.28 -0.89 3.18
N TYR A 115 -17.48 -1.68 2.46
CA TYR A 115 -16.33 -2.32 3.10
C TYR A 115 -14.97 -1.59 2.93
N TYR A 116 -14.74 -0.96 1.78
CA TYR A 116 -13.43 -0.33 1.50
C TYR A 116 -13.31 1.13 1.96
N ARG A 117 -14.42 1.78 2.33
CA ARG A 117 -14.37 3.15 2.86
C ARG A 117 -13.78 3.20 4.27
N SER A 118 -13.84 2.08 5.02
CA SER A 118 -13.22 1.95 6.34
C SER A 118 -11.73 1.60 6.32
N LEU A 119 -11.19 1.11 5.20
CA LEU A 119 -9.76 0.75 5.08
C LEU A 119 -8.86 1.91 4.64
N MET A 120 -9.43 2.98 4.07
CA MET A 120 -8.68 4.15 3.57
C MET A 120 -8.62 5.32 4.56
N TYR A 121 -9.33 5.22 5.69
CA TYR A 121 -9.24 6.17 6.79
C TYR A 121 -9.29 5.39 8.10
N PRO A 122 -8.15 4.98 8.69
CA PRO A 122 -8.17 4.47 10.05
C PRO A 122 -8.77 5.56 10.94
N THR A 123 -9.87 5.24 11.62
CA THR A 123 -10.43 6.11 12.64
C THR A 123 -9.39 6.33 13.73
N ARG A 124 -9.38 7.53 14.33
CA ARG A 124 -8.40 7.99 15.33
C ARG A 124 -8.12 6.99 16.46
N THR A 125 -9.08 6.10 16.75
CA THR A 125 -9.02 5.04 17.76
C THR A 125 -8.14 3.83 17.41
N THR A 126 -7.88 3.54 16.13
CA THR A 126 -6.96 2.44 15.73
C THR A 126 -5.48 2.85 15.73
N LEU A 127 -5.17 4.15 15.88
CA LEU A 127 -3.81 4.68 15.90
C LEU A 127 -3.10 4.46 17.25
N ASP A 128 -3.84 4.36 18.36
CA ASP A 128 -3.24 4.20 19.69
C ASP A 128 -2.60 2.81 19.90
N PHE A 129 -3.06 1.79 19.17
CA PHE A 129 -2.57 0.41 19.31
C PHE A 129 -1.24 0.14 18.57
N ILE A 130 -0.86 1.00 17.61
CA ILE A 130 0.35 0.82 16.79
C ILE A 130 1.53 1.64 17.35
N ILE A 131 1.28 2.64 18.22
CA ILE A 131 2.27 3.63 18.64
C ILE A 131 2.91 3.32 20.01
N THR A 132 2.35 2.43 20.85
CA THR A 132 3.01 2.06 22.11
C THR A 132 4.01 0.91 21.93
N PRO A 133 5.31 1.11 22.19
CA PRO A 133 6.26 -0.01 22.27
C PRO A 133 5.92 -0.91 23.47
N PRO A 134 6.12 -2.24 23.41
CA PRO A 134 6.12 -3.05 24.61
C PRO A 134 7.29 -2.60 25.50
N HIS A 135 6.98 -2.33 26.77
CA HIS A 135 7.96 -2.09 27.82
C HIS A 135 8.99 -3.25 27.86
N PRO A 136 10.28 -2.99 28.16
CA PRO A 136 11.30 -4.03 28.14
C PRO A 136 11.15 -4.91 29.37
N SER A 137 10.40 -6.00 29.24
CA SER A 137 10.47 -7.11 30.17
C SER A 137 10.34 -8.42 29.40
N GLY A 138 11.51 -8.91 28.97
CA GLY A 138 11.85 -10.32 28.84
C GLY A 138 10.98 -11.17 27.93
N PHE A 139 11.34 -11.26 26.65
CA PHE A 139 11.17 -12.50 25.90
C PHE A 139 12.42 -12.78 25.08
N SER A 140 13.07 -13.89 25.43
CA SER A 140 14.27 -14.44 24.79
C SER A 140 13.96 -14.81 23.35
N CYS A 141 14.78 -14.33 22.41
CA CYS A 141 14.85 -14.91 21.08
C CYS A 141 15.37 -16.35 21.20
N ILE A 142 14.67 -17.30 20.59
CA ILE A 142 15.22 -18.61 20.21
C ILE A 142 15.30 -18.60 18.68
N PHE A 143 16.46 -19.04 18.20
CA PHE A 143 16.94 -19.07 16.81
C PHE A 143 15.93 -19.50 15.75
#